data_AF-A0A1F5YXH0-F1
#
_entry.id   AF-A0A1F5YXH0-F1
#
_cell.length_a   1.000
_cell.length_b   1.000
_cell.length_c   1.000
_cell.angle_alpha   90.00
_cell.angle_beta   90.00
_cell.angle_gamma   90.00
#
_symmetry.space_group_name_H-M   'P 1'
#
loop_
_entity.id
_entity.type
_entity.pdbx_description
1 polymer ?
#
loop_
_entity_poly.entity_id
_entity_poly.type
_entity_poly.pdbx_seq_one_letter_code
_entity_poly.pdbx_strand_id
1 'polypeptide(L)' 'MVNQQLLNELKQIIKEDFKTDLTPEILSEVGNSLVRFFELLIKIDNQSQNTLKKKPKLI' A
#
# COMPACT_ATOMS: atom_id res chain seq x y z
N MET A 1 -0.42 -10.36 -7.05
CA MET A 1 -1.89 -10.27 -6.99
C MET A 1 -2.32 -10.40 -5.55
N VAL A 2 -3.26 -9.59 -5.08
CA VAL A 2 -3.75 -9.63 -3.71
C VAL A 2 -4.54 -10.92 -3.48
N ASN A 3 -4.36 -11.55 -2.31
CA ASN A 3 -5.10 -12.77 -1.94
C ASN A 3 -6.61 -12.47 -1.78
N GLN A 4 -7.47 -13.39 -2.21
CA GLN A 4 -8.92 -13.28 -2.11
C GLN A 4 -9.42 -13.02 -0.68
N GLN A 5 -8.78 -13.60 0.34
CA GLN A 5 -9.16 -13.35 1.73
C GLN A 5 -9.00 -11.86 2.09
N LEU A 6 -7.86 -11.25 1.72
CA LEU A 6 -7.61 -9.83 1.96
C LEU A 6 -8.56 -8.93 1.18
N LEU A 7 -8.96 -9.33 -0.04
CA LEU A 7 -9.97 -8.60 -0.81
C LEU A 7 -11.33 -8.64 -0.09
N ASN A 8 -11.71 -9.78 0.49
CA ASN A 8 -12.96 -9.90 1.25
C ASN A 8 -12.95 -9.02 2.51
N GLU A 9 -11.84 -9.00 3.24
CA GLU A 9 -11.65 -8.12 4.40
C GLU A 9 -11.70 -6.64 3.99
N LEU A 10 -11.02 -6.26 2.90
CA LEU A 10 -11.08 -4.91 2.34
C LEU A 10 -12.51 -4.51 1.95
N LYS A 11 -13.27 -5.44 1.35
CA LYS A 11 -14.68 -5.22 0.99
C LYS A 11 -15.54 -4.95 2.21
N GLN A 12 -15.32 -5.68 3.31
CA GLN A 12 -16.04 -5.44 4.56
C GLN A 12 -15.74 -4.05 5.12
N ILE A 13 -14.46 -3.67 5.22
CA ILE A 13 -14.04 -2.34 5.68
C ILE A 13 -14.69 -1.24 4.84
N ILE A 14 -14.63 -1.34 3.51
CA ILE A 14 -15.20 -0.32 2.61
C ILE A 14 -16.72 -0.22 2.78
N LYS A 15 -17.40 -1.35 2.95
CA LYS A 15 -18.84 -1.38 3.18
C LYS A 15 -19.25 -0.81 4.53
N GLU A 16 -18.48 -1.08 5.57
CA GLU A 16 -18.78 -0.63 6.94
C GLU A 16 -18.49 0.86 7.12
N ASP A 17 -17.31 1.32 6.69
CA ASP A 17 -16.83 2.67 6.95
C ASP A 17 -17.33 3.69 5.92
N PHE A 18 -17.44 3.27 4.66
CA PHE A 18 -17.78 4.17 3.54
C PHE A 18 -19.16 3.88 2.95
N LYS A 19 -19.92 2.94 3.53
CA LYS A 19 -21.27 2.53 3.10
C LYS A 19 -21.37 2.23 1.59
N THR A 20 -20.27 1.76 1.01
CA THR A 20 -20.15 1.53 -0.44
C THR A 20 -19.93 0.04 -0.70
N ASP A 21 -20.69 -0.54 -1.63
CA ASP A 21 -20.48 -1.92 -2.08
C ASP A 21 -19.73 -1.91 -3.42
N LEU A 22 -18.54 -2.50 -3.44
CA LEU A 22 -17.71 -2.56 -4.64
C LEU A 22 -17.90 -3.86 -5.40
N THR A 23 -17.88 -3.76 -6.73
CA THR A 23 -17.80 -4.93 -7.61
C THR A 23 -16.44 -5.62 -7.45
N PRO A 24 -16.34 -6.93 -7.75
CA PRO A 24 -15.08 -7.66 -7.63
C PRO A 24 -13.92 -7.05 -8.42
N GLU A 25 -14.20 -6.49 -9.60
CA GLU A 25 -13.20 -5.83 -10.45
C GLU A 25 -12.63 -4.58 -9.77
N ILE A 26 -13.50 -3.67 -9.32
CA ILE A 26 -13.07 -2.43 -8.65
C ILE A 26 -12.36 -2.76 -7.33
N LEU A 27 -12.87 -3.73 -6.57
CA LEU A 27 -12.24 -4.17 -5.33
C LEU A 27 -10.79 -4.67 -5.56
N SER A 28 -10.57 -5.42 -6.63
CA SER A 28 -9.24 -5.88 -7.02
C SER A 28 -8.33 -4.72 -7.44
N GLU A 29 -8.85 -3.75 -8.20
CA GLU A 29 -8.10 -2.56 -8.60
C GLU A 29 -7.68 -1.70 -7.39
N VAL A 30 -8.59 -1.49 -6.45
CA VAL A 30 -8.32 -0.77 -5.19
C VAL A 30 -7.25 -1.50 -4.39
N GLY A 31 -7.41 -2.82 -4.18
CA GLY A 31 -6.43 -3.62 -3.45
C GLY A 31 -5.03 -3.56 -4.08
N ASN A 32 -4.93 -3.72 -5.40
CA ASN A 32 -3.65 -3.62 -6.10
C ASN A 32 -3.06 -2.19 -6.03
N SER A 33 -3.90 -1.16 -6.03
CA SER A 33 -3.46 0.24 -5.91
C SER A 33 -2.90 0.54 -4.53
N LEU A 34 -3.50 0.02 -3.46
CA LEU A 34 -2.98 0.12 -2.10
C LEU A 34 -1.59 -0.54 -1.97
N VAL A 35 -1.41 -1.74 -2.54
CA VAL A 35 -0.10 -2.40 -2.55
C VAL A 35 0.95 -1.54 -3.22
N ARG A 36 0.67 -1.03 -4.43
CA ARG A 36 1.61 -0.15 -5.16
C ARG A 36 1.94 1.12 -4.38
N PHE A 37 0.97 1.68 -3.67
CA PHE A 37 1.19 2.86 -2.83
C PHE A 37 2.18 2.55 -1.69
N PHE A 38 1.98 1.46 -0.96
CA PHE A 38 2.91 1.05 0.10
C PHE A 38 4.30 0.67 -0.43
N GLU A 39 4.39 0.01 -1.59
CA GLU A 39 5.68 -0.25 -2.25
C GLU A 39 6.43 1.06 -2.57
N LEU A 40 5.72 2.10 -3.00
CA LEU A 40 6.32 3.41 -3.24
C LEU A 40 6.82 4.03 -1.94
N LEU A 41 6.04 3.98 -0.86
CA LEU A 41 6.47 4.48 0.45
C LEU A 41 7.72 3.76 0.95
N ILE A 42 7.78 2.44 0.81
CA ILE A 42 8.94 1.63 1.17
C ILE A 42 10.17 2.04 0.33
N LYS A 43 10.00 2.32 -0.97
CA LYS A 43 11.09 2.80 -1.83
C LYS A 43 11.60 4.17 -1.37
N ILE A 44 10.70 5.09 -1.05
CA ILE A 44 11.06 6.43 -0.56
C ILE A 44 11.80 6.33 0.77
N ASP A 45 11.29 5.53 1.72
CA ASP A 45 11.94 5.35 3.02
C ASP A 45 13.34 4.75 2.86
N ASN A 46 13.49 3.68 2.08
CA ASN A 46 14.79 3.07 1.79
C ASN A 46 15.76 4.05 1.13
N GLN A 47 15.29 4.93 0.24
CA GLN A 47 16.11 5.98 -0.35
C GLN A 47 16.55 7.01 0.69
N SER A 48 15.65 7.44 1.58
CA SER A 48 15.94 8.35 2.69
C SER A 48 16.97 7.77 3.66
N GLN A 49 16.84 6.50 4.04
CA GLN A 49 17.80 5.83 4.93
C GLN A 49 19.19 5.67 4.28
N ASN A 50 19.26 5.51 2.96
CA ASN A 50 20.51 5.41 2.22
C ASN A 50 21.24 6.76 2.08
N THR A 51 20.53 7.90 2.05
CA THR A 51 21.18 9.22 2.03
C THR A 51 21.76 9.59 3.41
N LEU A 52 21.17 9.11 4.51
CA LEU A 52 21.71 9.29 5.87
C LEU A 52 22.98 8.47 6.14
N LYS A 53 23.09 7.25 5.57
CA LYS A 53 24.30 6.40 5.67
C LYS A 53 25.49 6.91 4.85
N LYS A 54 25.25 7.82 3.90
CA LYS A 54 26.29 8.40 3.01
C LYS A 54 26.82 9.76 3.47
N LYS A 55 26.44 10.28 4.65
CA LYS A 55 27.15 11.45 5.20
C LYS A 55 28.61 11.06 5.41
N PRO A 56 29.58 11.70 4.72
CA PRO A 56 30.98 11.46 5.00
C PRO A 56 31.23 11.83 6.46
N LYS A 57 31.99 10.99 7.19
CA LYS A 57 32.56 11.44 8.47
C LYS A 57 33.33 12.71 8.15
N LEU A 58 32.89 13.83 8.71
CA LEU A 58 33.72 15.02 8.84
C LEU A 58 34.86 14.60 9.77
N ILE A 59 35.99 14.25 9.19
CA ILE A 59 37.29 14.12 9.84
C ILE A 59 38.19 15.17 9.18
#